data_AF-A0A8H4KUX0-F1
#
_entry.id   AF-A0A8H4KUX0-F1
#
_cell.length_a   1.000
_cell.length_b   1.000
_cell.length_c   1.000
_cell.angle_alpha   90.00
_cell.angle_beta   90.00
_cell.angle_gamma   90.00
#
_symmetry.space_group_name_H-M   'P 1'
#
loop_
_entity.id
_entity.type
_entity.pdbx_description
1 polymer ?
#
loop_
_entity_poly.entity_id
_entity_poly.type
_entity_poly.pdbx_seq_one_letter_code
_entity_poly.pdbx_strand_id
1 'polypeptide(L)'
;MFSWVHLSLIGLALFNPAIAADECQPSTWQARVMETGGINCRFSTKTGSKVDSKTCAAIAKKYEIKLDTFYELNPRLKGDCENILPDIRYCVEGFPEPLRAFNGLCGPAHSNATCVGTDKQCCNGKTWKCGDTEPDLDADVLRLSFGGAENQ
;
A
#
# COMPACT_ATOMS: atom_id res chain seq x y z
N MET A 1 37.98 -51.82 22.72
CA MET A 1 37.14 -50.69 23.14
C MET A 1 36.63 -50.04 21.87
N PHE A 2 35.31 -50.05 21.70
CA PHE A 2 34.57 -49.74 20.48
C PHE A 2 34.65 -48.25 20.15
N SER A 3 35.06 -47.88 18.94
CA SER A 3 34.83 -46.55 18.39
C SER A 3 34.11 -46.72 17.06
N TRP A 4 32.78 -46.63 17.11
CA TRP A 4 31.92 -46.59 15.94
C TRP A 4 32.04 -45.21 15.29
N VAL A 5 32.67 -45.15 14.11
CA VAL A 5 32.52 -44.02 13.20
C VAL A 5 31.08 -44.08 12.68
N HIS A 6 30.21 -43.26 13.25
CA HIS A 6 28.86 -43.07 12.71
C HIS A 6 29.00 -42.48 11.31
N LEU A 7 28.61 -43.26 10.30
CA LEU A 7 28.30 -42.75 8.97
C LEU A 7 27.28 -41.63 9.14
N SER A 8 27.72 -40.39 8.91
CA SER A 8 26.83 -39.26 8.78
C SER A 8 26.07 -39.45 7.47
N LEU A 9 24.85 -39.98 7.57
CA LEU A 9 23.85 -39.87 6.53
C LEU A 9 23.66 -38.37 6.28
N ILE A 10 24.28 -37.88 5.20
CA ILE A 10 23.95 -36.61 4.58
C ILE A 10 22.49 -36.76 4.15
N GLY A 11 21.58 -36.42 5.07
CA GLY A 11 20.20 -36.16 4.74
C GLY A 11 20.23 -34.99 3.76
N LEU A 12 20.02 -35.30 2.48
CA LEU A 12 19.54 -34.34 1.51
C LEU A 12 18.20 -33.84 2.07
N ALA A 13 18.28 -32.82 2.92
CA ALA A 13 17.17 -31.93 3.15
C ALA A 13 16.83 -31.40 1.76
N LEU A 14 15.76 -31.95 1.19
CA LEU A 14 14.99 -31.28 0.17
C LEU A 14 14.68 -29.92 0.80
N PHE A 15 15.46 -28.91 0.44
CA PHE A 15 14.99 -27.54 0.51
C PHE A 15 13.80 -27.54 -0.43
N ASN A 16 12.64 -27.88 0.11
CA ASN A 16 11.39 -27.49 -0.48
C ASN A 16 11.38 -25.99 -0.27
N PRO A 17 11.57 -25.15 -1.30
CA PRO A 17 11.13 -23.79 -1.15
C PRO A 17 9.61 -23.93 -1.12
N ALA A 18 9.03 -24.13 0.07
CA ALA A 18 7.69 -23.65 0.27
C ALA A 18 7.82 -22.17 -0.05
N ILE A 19 7.36 -21.79 -1.24
CA ILE A 19 7.10 -20.40 -1.60
C ILE A 19 6.03 -19.97 -0.61
N ALA A 20 6.45 -19.57 0.58
CA ALA A 20 5.63 -18.78 1.47
C ALA A 20 5.75 -17.36 0.93
N ALA A 21 4.69 -16.85 0.29
CA ALA A 21 4.42 -15.43 0.07
C ALA A 21 3.44 -15.22 -1.10
N ASP A 22 2.14 -15.37 -0.87
CA ASP A 22 1.24 -14.31 -1.34
C ASP A 22 1.07 -13.34 -0.17
N GLU A 23 1.91 -12.31 -0.15
CA GLU A 23 2.07 -11.37 0.96
C GLU A 23 0.83 -10.48 1.15
N CYS A 24 -0.22 -11.00 1.80
CA CYS A 24 -1.06 -10.19 2.68
C CYS A 24 -0.08 -9.66 3.77
N GLN A 25 0.31 -8.38 3.68
CA GLN A 25 1.38 -7.71 4.45
C GLN A 25 1.42 -8.11 5.94
N PRO A 26 2.62 -8.17 6.57
CA PRO A 26 2.76 -8.65 7.94
C PRO A 26 1.90 -7.87 8.93
N SER A 27 1.19 -8.60 9.79
CA SER A 27 0.22 -8.14 10.80
C SER A 27 0.80 -7.22 11.90
N THR A 28 2.07 -6.83 11.79
CA THR A 28 2.75 -5.95 12.75
C THR A 28 2.61 -4.46 12.42
N TRP A 29 1.96 -4.11 11.30
CA TRP A 29 1.61 -2.72 10.98
C TRP A 29 0.31 -2.32 11.67
N GLN A 30 0.42 -1.83 12.91
CA GLN A 30 -0.65 -1.04 13.50
C GLN A 30 -0.74 0.29 12.74
N ALA A 31 -1.60 0.34 11.72
CA ALA A 31 -1.94 1.58 11.07
C ALA A 31 -2.48 2.54 12.14
N ARG A 32 -1.90 3.73 12.24
CA ARG A 32 -2.61 4.84 12.90
C ARG A 32 -3.94 4.96 12.18
N VAL A 33 -5.05 4.99 12.92
CA VAL A 33 -6.39 5.19 12.35
C VAL A 33 -6.40 6.57 11.71
N MET A 34 -6.18 6.61 10.40
CA MET A 34 -6.37 7.79 9.58
C MET A 34 -7.80 7.77 9.05
N GLU A 35 -8.43 8.94 8.99
CA GLU A 35 -9.74 9.06 8.37
C GLU A 35 -9.66 8.70 6.88
N THR A 36 -10.71 8.08 6.35
CA THR A 36 -10.82 7.78 4.92
C THR A 36 -10.63 9.05 4.09
N GLY A 37 -9.79 8.97 3.06
CA GLY A 37 -9.40 10.09 2.22
C GLY A 37 -8.26 10.95 2.78
N GLY A 38 -7.84 10.75 4.03
CA GLY A 38 -6.62 11.36 4.55
C GLY A 38 -5.39 10.87 3.78
N ILE A 39 -4.34 11.69 3.65
CA ILE A 39 -3.16 11.29 2.85
C ILE A 39 -2.16 10.51 3.70
N ASN A 40 -2.00 9.21 3.40
CA ASN A 40 -0.88 8.43 3.90
C ASN A 40 0.39 8.85 3.18
N CYS A 41 1.12 9.80 3.76
CA CYS A 41 2.36 10.27 3.18
C CYS A 41 3.55 9.40 3.60
N ARG A 42 4.13 8.69 2.64
CA ARG A 42 5.29 7.81 2.84
C ARG A 42 6.61 8.55 2.66
N PHE A 43 6.66 9.44 1.67
CA PHE A 43 7.83 10.26 1.41
C PHE A 43 7.44 11.71 1.11
N SER A 44 8.20 12.65 1.67
CA SER A 44 7.95 14.08 1.52
C SER A 44 9.22 14.86 1.23
N THR A 45 9.06 15.97 0.54
CA THR A 45 10.12 16.92 0.24
C THR A 45 9.83 18.26 0.91
N LYS A 46 10.86 18.96 1.37
CA LYS A 46 10.72 20.29 1.96
C LYS A 46 10.97 21.33 0.87
N THR A 47 10.06 22.30 0.71
CA THR A 47 10.29 23.46 -0.14
C THR A 47 11.42 24.33 0.42
N GLY A 48 12.11 25.05 -0.46
CA GLY A 48 13.07 26.08 -0.05
C GLY A 48 12.35 27.36 0.40
N SER A 49 13.12 28.38 0.75
CA SER A 49 12.59 29.68 1.21
C SER A 49 12.04 30.55 0.08
N LYS A 50 12.23 30.14 -1.18
CA LYS A 50 11.63 30.79 -2.36
C LYS A 50 10.76 29.76 -3.08
N VAL A 51 9.50 30.10 -3.27
CA VAL A 51 8.52 29.31 -4.01
C VAL A 51 7.73 30.23 -4.93
N ASP A 52 7.21 29.67 -6.01
CA ASP A 52 6.39 30.32 -7.01
C ASP A 52 5.42 29.30 -7.64
N SER A 53 4.58 29.76 -8.56
CA SER A 53 3.60 28.90 -9.24
C SER A 53 4.21 27.75 -10.05
N LYS A 54 5.51 27.77 -10.35
CA LYS A 54 6.22 26.69 -11.06
C LYS A 54 6.80 25.65 -10.12
N THR A 55 6.85 25.94 -8.82
CA THR A 55 7.49 25.09 -7.82
C THR A 55 6.85 23.70 -7.74
N CYS A 56 5.51 23.60 -7.82
CA CYS A 56 4.82 22.30 -7.80
C CYS A 56 5.23 21.43 -9.01
N ALA A 57 5.24 22.01 -10.21
CA ALA A 57 5.67 21.30 -11.42
C ALA A 57 7.15 20.90 -11.36
N ALA A 58 8.01 21.74 -10.78
CA ALA A 58 9.42 21.41 -10.58
C ALA A 58 9.62 20.26 -9.59
N ILE A 59 8.86 20.23 -8.49
CA ILE A 59 8.86 19.13 -7.53
C ILE A 59 8.35 17.85 -8.17
N ALA A 60 7.18 17.89 -8.83
CA ALA A 60 6.59 16.73 -9.49
C ALA A 60 7.57 16.11 -10.51
N LYS A 61 8.21 16.95 -11.33
CA LYS A 61 9.26 16.52 -12.26
C LYS A 61 10.47 15.90 -11.56
N LYS A 62 10.94 16.50 -10.46
CA LYS A 62 12.12 16.01 -9.70
C LYS A 62 11.89 14.61 -9.13
N TYR A 63 10.67 14.30 -8.72
CA TYR A 63 10.28 13.01 -8.13
C TYR A 63 9.60 12.08 -9.14
N GLU A 64 9.58 12.44 -10.42
CA GLU A 64 9.02 11.64 -11.51
C GLU A 64 7.55 11.25 -11.32
N ILE A 65 6.77 12.13 -10.68
CA ILE A 65 5.32 11.98 -10.51
C ILE A 65 4.55 12.94 -11.41
N LYS A 66 3.32 12.56 -11.78
CA LYS A 66 2.41 13.47 -12.48
C LYS A 66 2.05 14.65 -11.57
N LEU A 67 1.86 15.83 -12.15
CA LEU A 67 1.46 17.02 -11.40
C LEU A 67 0.11 16.84 -10.71
N ASP A 68 -0.83 16.17 -11.36
CA ASP A 68 -2.14 15.86 -10.77
C ASP A 68 -2.00 14.95 -9.54
N THR A 69 -1.14 13.93 -9.61
CA THR A 69 -0.81 13.08 -8.45
C THR A 69 -0.18 13.89 -7.32
N PHE A 70 0.69 14.86 -7.63
CA PHE A 70 1.22 15.75 -6.60
C PHE A 70 0.12 16.57 -5.93
N TYR A 71 -0.89 17.04 -6.67
CA TYR A 71 -2.04 17.74 -6.08
C TYR A 71 -2.94 16.82 -5.26
N GLU A 72 -3.19 15.59 -5.71
CA GLU A 72 -3.93 14.57 -4.95
C GLU A 72 -3.26 14.27 -3.61
N LEU A 73 -1.94 14.13 -3.59
CA LEU A 73 -1.17 13.91 -2.37
C LEU A 73 -1.06 15.15 -1.48
N ASN A 74 -1.44 16.33 -1.97
CA ASN A 74 -1.37 17.58 -1.23
C ASN A 74 -2.66 18.41 -1.35
N PRO A 75 -3.81 17.94 -0.81
CA PRO A 75 -5.12 18.58 -1.00
C PRO A 75 -5.21 20.05 -0.55
N ARG A 76 -4.30 20.50 0.33
CA ARG A 76 -4.17 21.90 0.74
C ARG A 76 -3.87 22.87 -0.43
N LEU A 77 -3.30 22.35 -1.50
CA LEU A 77 -3.02 23.07 -2.74
C LEU A 77 -4.27 23.24 -3.62
N LYS A 78 -5.36 22.51 -3.35
CA LYS A 78 -6.66 22.64 -4.05
C LYS A 78 -6.57 22.51 -5.58
N GLY A 79 -5.60 21.76 -6.10
CA GLY A 79 -5.42 21.54 -7.54
C GLY A 79 -4.66 22.66 -8.25
N ASP A 80 -4.15 23.65 -7.52
CA ASP A 80 -3.31 24.72 -8.06
C ASP A 80 -2.03 24.89 -7.25
N CYS A 81 -1.08 25.64 -7.80
CA CYS A 81 0.17 25.97 -7.11
C CYS A 81 0.17 27.39 -6.52
N GLU A 82 -0.99 28.03 -6.38
CA GLU A 82 -1.06 29.40 -5.85
C GLU A 82 -0.87 29.43 -4.33
N ASN A 83 -1.25 28.33 -3.66
CA ASN A 83 -1.18 28.18 -2.21
C ASN A 83 0.11 27.49 -1.73
N ILE A 84 1.15 27.41 -2.57
CA ILE A 84 2.42 26.82 -2.16
C ILE A 84 3.13 27.72 -1.15
N LEU A 85 3.64 27.10 -0.08
CA LEU A 85 4.34 27.81 0.99
C LEU A 85 5.82 27.44 1.01
N PRO A 86 6.70 28.41 1.32
CA PRO A 86 8.10 28.13 1.53
C PRO A 86 8.32 27.34 2.82
N ASP A 87 9.45 26.64 2.90
CA ASP A 87 9.95 26.01 4.11
C ASP A 87 9.00 24.98 4.79
N ILE A 88 8.08 24.37 4.03
CA ILE A 88 7.21 23.29 4.53
C ILE A 88 7.33 22.03 3.70
N ARG A 89 6.81 20.91 4.23
CA ARG A 89 6.85 19.61 3.56
C ARG A 89 5.61 19.37 2.71
N TYR A 90 5.84 18.87 1.50
CA TYR A 90 4.83 18.37 0.58
C TYR A 90 5.08 16.89 0.31
N CYS A 91 4.00 16.12 0.24
CA CYS A 91 4.08 14.70 -0.04
C CYS A 91 4.39 14.45 -1.51
N VAL A 92 5.27 13.50 -1.79
CA VAL A 92 5.66 13.10 -3.15
C VAL A 92 5.54 11.60 -3.38
N GLU A 93 5.29 10.83 -2.32
CA GLU A 93 4.96 9.42 -2.39
C GLU A 93 3.97 9.09 -1.28
N GLY A 94 2.86 8.44 -1.64
CA GLY A 94 1.79 8.14 -0.71
C GLY A 94 0.52 7.76 -1.44
N PHE A 95 -0.59 7.72 -0.72
CA PHE A 95 -1.92 7.47 -1.27
C PHE A 95 -3.01 8.03 -0.36
N PRO A 96 -4.19 8.38 -0.90
CA PRO A 96 -5.38 8.63 -0.09
C PRO A 96 -5.79 7.36 0.65
N GLU A 97 -5.97 7.45 1.96
CA GLU A 97 -6.35 6.33 2.81
C GLU A 97 -7.69 5.75 2.36
N PRO A 98 -7.74 4.46 1.98
CA PRO A 98 -8.98 3.84 1.58
C PRO A 98 -9.91 3.66 2.79
N LEU A 99 -11.18 3.41 2.51
CA LEU A 99 -12.11 2.96 3.54
C LEU A 99 -11.66 1.59 4.05
N ARG A 100 -11.34 1.49 5.35
CA ARG A 100 -10.90 0.24 5.98
C ARG A 100 -12.11 -0.54 6.50
N ALA A 101 -12.16 -1.84 6.21
CA ALA A 101 -13.25 -2.75 6.56
C ALA A 101 -13.14 -3.26 8.02
N PHE A 102 -13.13 -2.35 9.01
CA PHE A 102 -13.01 -2.75 10.43
C PHE A 102 -14.19 -3.59 10.94
N ASN A 103 -15.33 -3.55 10.24
CA ASN A 103 -16.49 -4.41 10.50
C ASN A 103 -16.42 -5.78 9.80
N GLY A 104 -15.32 -6.06 9.08
CA GLY A 104 -15.11 -7.30 8.33
C GLY A 104 -15.88 -7.38 7.00
N LEU A 105 -16.47 -6.28 6.51
CA LEU A 105 -17.23 -6.23 5.26
C LEU A 105 -16.51 -5.38 4.21
N CYS A 106 -16.27 -5.95 3.03
CA CYS A 106 -15.34 -5.39 2.04
C CYS A 106 -15.86 -5.43 0.59
N GLY A 107 -15.17 -4.74 -0.31
CA GLY A 107 -15.45 -4.74 -1.75
C GLY A 107 -16.63 -3.86 -2.17
N PRO A 108 -17.08 -3.96 -3.45
CA PRO A 108 -18.08 -3.07 -4.04
C PRO A 108 -19.44 -3.04 -3.35
N ALA A 109 -19.84 -4.15 -2.72
CA ALA A 109 -21.07 -4.19 -1.91
C ALA A 109 -21.00 -3.29 -0.66
N HIS A 110 -19.80 -2.89 -0.25
CA HIS A 110 -19.52 -2.15 0.98
C HIS A 110 -18.66 -0.92 0.71
N SER A 111 -19.06 -0.09 -0.27
CA SER A 111 -18.39 1.17 -0.61
C SER A 111 -16.90 1.00 -0.97
N ASN A 112 -16.54 -0.13 -1.58
CA ASN A 112 -15.17 -0.50 -1.91
C ASN A 112 -14.22 -0.53 -0.69
N ALA A 113 -14.74 -0.84 0.51
CA ALA A 113 -13.91 -0.98 1.70
C ALA A 113 -12.87 -2.09 1.51
N THR A 114 -11.66 -1.88 2.04
CA THR A 114 -10.54 -2.83 1.97
C THR A 114 -10.21 -3.42 3.34
N CYS A 115 -9.90 -4.71 3.36
CA CYS A 115 -9.46 -5.43 4.56
C CYS A 115 -7.99 -5.13 4.92
N VAL A 116 -7.21 -4.64 3.95
CA VAL A 116 -5.79 -4.30 4.15
C VAL A 116 -5.64 -3.38 5.35
N GLY A 117 -4.72 -3.67 6.25
CA GLY A 117 -4.48 -2.89 7.47
C GLY A 117 -5.46 -3.13 8.63
N THR A 118 -6.34 -4.14 8.55
CA THR A 118 -7.19 -4.59 9.68
C THR A 118 -6.64 -5.90 10.32
N ASP A 119 -7.40 -6.58 11.17
CA ASP A 119 -6.99 -7.89 11.71
C ASP A 119 -6.95 -9.00 10.65
N LYS A 120 -7.70 -8.81 9.55
CA LYS A 120 -7.82 -9.71 8.40
C LYS A 120 -7.45 -8.95 7.15
N GLN A 121 -6.53 -9.45 6.33
CA GLN A 121 -5.94 -8.65 5.24
C GLN A 121 -6.63 -8.84 3.89
N CYS A 122 -7.27 -9.99 3.69
CA CYS A 122 -7.73 -10.41 2.37
C CYS A 122 -9.27 -10.30 2.28
N CYS A 123 -9.80 -9.94 1.11
CA CYS A 123 -11.24 -9.69 0.91
C CYS A 123 -11.83 -10.75 -0.03
N ASN A 124 -12.83 -11.49 0.44
CA ASN A 124 -13.47 -12.53 -0.36
C ASN A 124 -14.45 -11.93 -1.38
N GLY A 125 -14.13 -11.98 -2.68
CA GLY A 125 -14.96 -11.46 -3.77
C GLY A 125 -16.35 -12.10 -3.93
N LYS A 126 -16.64 -13.25 -3.31
CA LYS A 126 -17.98 -13.89 -3.35
C LYS A 126 -18.83 -13.54 -2.14
N THR A 127 -18.22 -13.51 -0.95
CA THR A 127 -18.95 -13.30 0.31
C THR A 127 -18.88 -11.85 0.80
N TRP A 128 -17.98 -11.04 0.24
CA TRP A 128 -17.69 -9.66 0.64
C TRP A 128 -17.25 -9.54 2.10
N LYS A 129 -16.54 -10.56 2.59
CA LYS A 129 -16.04 -10.64 3.96
C LYS A 129 -14.52 -10.66 4.00
N CYS A 130 -13.97 -10.05 5.03
CA CYS A 130 -12.54 -10.14 5.31
C CYS A 130 -12.18 -11.51 5.90
N GLY A 131 -11.06 -12.06 5.45
CA GLY A 131 -10.50 -13.32 5.95
C GLY A 131 -9.03 -13.46 5.55
N ASP A 132 -8.37 -14.52 6.03
CA ASP A 132 -6.96 -14.83 5.73
C ASP A 132 -6.79 -16.30 5.29
N THR A 133 -7.88 -16.95 4.86
CA THR A 133 -7.84 -18.36 4.46
C THR A 133 -7.73 -18.50 2.95
N GLU A 134 -7.25 -19.63 2.45
CA GLU A 134 -7.13 -19.92 1.00
C GLU A 134 -8.40 -19.58 0.19
N PRO A 135 -9.64 -19.90 0.64
CA PRO A 135 -10.86 -19.45 -0.02
C PRO A 135 -11.05 -17.92 -0.14
N ASP A 136 -10.40 -17.13 0.71
CA ASP A 136 -10.39 -15.66 0.68
C ASP A 136 -9.29 -15.11 -0.22
N LEU A 137 -8.24 -15.90 -0.48
CA LEU A 137 -7.14 -15.59 -1.40
C LEU A 137 -7.56 -15.84 -2.87
N ASP A 138 -8.37 -16.88 -3.11
CA ASP A 138 -8.85 -17.30 -4.43
C ASP A 138 -10.11 -16.56 -4.91
N ALA A 139 -10.69 -15.72 -4.07
CA ALA A 139 -11.95 -15.07 -4.36
C ALA A 139 -11.73 -13.84 -5.24
N ASP A 140 -11.53 -14.10 -6.52
CA ASP A 140 -11.60 -13.13 -7.63
C ASP A 140 -10.92 -11.82 -7.25
N VAL A 141 -9.58 -11.80 -7.35
CA VAL A 141 -8.79 -10.58 -7.22
C VAL A 141 -9.23 -9.62 -8.33
N LEU A 142 -10.32 -8.90 -8.10
CA LEU A 142 -10.49 -7.54 -8.58
C LEU A 142 -9.24 -6.84 -8.08
N ARG A 143 -8.20 -6.83 -8.92
CA ARG A 143 -7.21 -5.77 -8.92
C ARG A 143 -8.04 -4.50 -9.04
N LEU A 144 -8.47 -3.97 -7.90
CA LEU A 144 -8.76 -2.56 -7.77
C LEU A 144 -7.39 -1.91 -7.96
N SER A 145 -6.99 -1.82 -9.23
CA SER A 145 -5.86 -1.06 -9.69
C SER A 145 -6.08 0.33 -9.12
N PHE A 146 -5.36 0.65 -8.05
CA PHE A 146 -5.09 2.04 -7.71
C PHE A 146 -4.23 2.58 -8.86
N GLY A 147 -4.89 3.03 -9.92
CA GLY A 147 -4.29 3.70 -11.08
C GLY A 147 -3.92 2.76 -12.24
N GLY A 148 -4.66 2.89 -13.34
CA GLY A 148 -4.23 2.41 -14.65
C GLY A 148 -5.34 1.73 -15.43
N ALA A 149 -5.96 2.47 -16.36
CA ALA A 149 -6.68 1.85 -17.47
C ALA A 149 -5.66 1.10 -18.35
N GLU A 150 -5.75 -0.22 -18.39
CA GLU A 150 -5.10 -1.02 -19.43
C GLU A 150 -6.12 -1.22 -20.56
N ASN A 151 -5.94 -0.46 -21.63
CA ASN A 151 -6.52 -0.79 -22.93
C ASN A 151 -5.75 -2.00 -23.49
N GLN A 152 -6.51 -2.96 -24.03
CA GLN A 152 -6.18 -3.97 -25.05
C GLN A 152 -4.70 -4.34 -25.26
#